data_AF-A0A9D8YCL1-F1
#
_entry.id   AF-A0A9D8YCL1-F1
#
_cell.length_a   1.000
_cell.length_b   1.000
_cell.length_c   1.000
_cell.angle_alpha   90.00
_cell.angle_beta   90.00
_cell.angle_gamma   90.00
#
_symmetry.space_group_name_H-M   'P 1'
#
loop_
_entity.id
_entity.type
_entity.pdbx_description
1 polymer ?
#
loop_
_entity_poly.entity_id
_entity_poly.type
_entity_poly.pdbx_seq_one_letter_code
_entity_poly.pdbx_strand_id
1 'polypeptide(L)'
;MNKSLYDPSDSPTLKERELMWENISESLDVNPKPTIHNLHWRSFWIGNAAAILVAFALIGVFNTADTFLDGNQVSGEDQMYETLTSATNQLRNLPPLLIDQASEPKKSSLESTVMAIEEIDRLIEEIKHDILINGETPIKQQNLKRLYATKLDFYKDLLLNEDNQS
;
A
#
# COMPACT_ATOMS: atom_id res chain seq x y z
N MET A 1 -48.63 -73.95 -11.06
CA MET A 1 -49.82 -73.59 -10.27
C MET A 1 -49.56 -72.24 -9.62
N ASN A 2 -50.16 -71.17 -10.14
CA ASN A 2 -50.04 -69.83 -9.57
C ASN A 2 -51.01 -69.72 -8.39
N LYS A 3 -50.52 -69.93 -7.16
CA LYS A 3 -51.28 -69.54 -5.98
C LYS A 3 -51.10 -68.04 -5.81
N SER A 4 -52.18 -67.28 -6.05
CA SER A 4 -52.24 -65.87 -5.64
C SER A 4 -51.90 -65.79 -4.15
N LEU A 5 -50.95 -64.93 -3.79
CA LEU A 5 -50.49 -64.76 -2.41
C LEU A 5 -51.57 -64.15 -1.49
N TYR A 6 -52.64 -63.61 -2.09
CA TYR A 6 -53.72 -62.91 -1.40
C TYR A 6 -55.05 -63.58 -1.66
N ASP A 7 -55.83 -63.73 -0.60
CA ASP A 7 -57.22 -64.15 -0.63
C ASP A 7 -58.10 -62.92 -1.00
N PRO A 8 -59.14 -63.04 -1.83
CA PRO A 8 -60.06 -61.94 -2.09
C PRO A 8 -60.72 -61.36 -0.82
N SER A 9 -60.77 -62.11 0.28
CA SER A 9 -61.20 -61.62 1.60
C SER A 9 -60.16 -60.77 2.34
N ASP A 10 -58.91 -60.73 1.89
CA ASP A 10 -57.85 -59.86 2.43
C ASP A 10 -57.99 -58.40 1.94
N SER A 11 -58.90 -58.14 1.00
CA SER A 11 -59.16 -56.79 0.51
C SER A 11 -60.06 -56.03 1.49
N PRO A 12 -59.68 -54.81 1.91
CA PRO A 12 -60.45 -54.05 2.89
C PRO A 12 -61.82 -53.69 2.33
N THR A 13 -62.83 -53.80 3.18
CA THR A 13 -64.20 -53.39 2.85
C THR A 13 -64.28 -51.89 2.58
N LEU A 14 -65.32 -51.44 1.87
CA LEU A 14 -65.50 -50.02 1.52
C LEU A 14 -65.44 -49.10 2.76
N LYS A 15 -66.00 -49.56 3.87
CA LYS A 15 -66.00 -48.83 5.15
C LYS A 15 -64.60 -48.76 5.77
N GLU A 16 -63.81 -49.83 5.68
CA GLU A 16 -62.42 -49.84 6.17
C GLU A 16 -61.52 -48.94 5.32
N ARG A 17 -61.76 -48.88 4.01
CA ARG A 17 -61.03 -47.94 3.13
C ARG A 17 -61.33 -46.49 3.48
N GLU A 18 -62.58 -46.16 3.79
CA GLU A 18 -62.98 -44.81 4.20
C GLU A 18 -62.32 -44.41 5.52
N LEU A 19 -62.33 -45.30 6.51
CA LEU A 19 -61.64 -45.09 7.80
C LEU A 19 -60.12 -44.98 7.66
N MET A 20 -59.51 -45.78 6.77
CA MET A 20 -58.09 -45.65 6.47
C MET A 20 -57.78 -44.31 5.82
N TRP A 21 -58.61 -43.86 4.88
CA TRP A 21 -58.42 -42.55 4.23
C TRP A 21 -58.66 -41.38 5.20
N GLU A 22 -59.61 -41.49 6.11
CA GLU A 22 -59.85 -40.52 7.18
C GLU A 22 -58.61 -40.39 8.07
N ASN A 23 -58.08 -41.50 8.60
CA ASN A 23 -56.85 -41.50 9.40
C ASN A 23 -55.62 -40.98 8.63
N ILE A 24 -55.50 -41.32 7.34
CA ILE A 24 -54.41 -40.81 6.49
C ILE A 24 -54.57 -39.29 6.31
N SER A 25 -55.78 -38.81 6.05
CA SER A 25 -56.04 -37.37 5.91
C SER A 25 -55.77 -36.61 7.21
N GLU A 26 -56.16 -37.16 8.36
CA GLU A 26 -55.94 -36.56 9.67
C GLU A 26 -54.44 -36.54 10.05
N SER A 27 -53.71 -37.60 9.69
CA SER A 27 -52.25 -37.64 9.89
C SER A 27 -51.46 -36.74 8.92
N LEU A 28 -52.03 -36.41 7.76
CA LEU A 28 -51.46 -35.45 6.80
C LEU A 28 -51.82 -33.99 7.12
N ASP A 29 -52.95 -33.74 7.79
CA ASP A 29 -53.40 -32.39 8.18
C ASP A 29 -52.70 -31.86 9.44
N VAL A 30 -51.78 -32.64 10.01
CA VAL A 30 -50.71 -32.11 10.87
C VAL A 30 -49.75 -31.33 9.98
N ASN A 31 -50.15 -30.13 9.57
CA ASN A 31 -49.25 -29.12 9.04
C ASN A 31 -48.13 -28.91 10.08
N PRO A 32 -46.86 -29.33 9.86
CA PRO A 32 -45.79 -28.54 10.44
C PRO A 32 -45.87 -27.24 9.65
N LYS A 33 -46.53 -26.21 10.20
CA LYS A 33 -46.31 -24.84 9.71
C LYS A 33 -44.79 -24.73 9.59
N PRO A 34 -44.21 -24.56 8.39
CA PRO A 34 -42.78 -24.42 8.31
C PRO A 34 -42.48 -23.18 9.14
N THR A 35 -41.85 -23.37 10.28
CA THR A 35 -41.33 -22.31 11.14
C THR A 35 -40.13 -21.71 10.43
N ILE A 36 -40.35 -21.15 9.24
CA ILE A 36 -39.57 -20.04 8.72
C ILE A 36 -40.01 -18.80 9.50
N HIS A 37 -39.91 -18.90 10.83
CA HIS A 37 -40.22 -17.80 11.74
C HIS A 37 -38.98 -16.93 11.76
N ASN A 38 -39.13 -15.77 11.13
CA ASN A 38 -38.29 -14.60 11.26
C ASN A 38 -36.90 -14.79 10.68
N LEU A 39 -36.77 -14.53 9.37
CA LEU A 39 -35.57 -13.87 8.89
C LEU A 39 -35.39 -12.62 9.77
N HIS A 40 -34.50 -12.69 10.75
CA HIS A 40 -34.31 -11.65 11.75
C HIS A 40 -33.72 -10.44 11.03
N TRP A 41 -34.60 -9.57 10.52
CA TRP A 41 -34.23 -8.35 9.82
C TRP A 41 -33.21 -7.53 10.64
N ARG A 42 -33.37 -7.53 11.97
CA ARG A 42 -32.39 -6.96 12.91
C ARG A 42 -31.02 -7.61 12.79
N SER A 43 -30.93 -8.94 12.75
CA SER A 43 -29.67 -9.68 12.59
C SER A 43 -29.06 -9.50 11.19
N PHE A 44 -29.88 -9.29 10.16
CA PHE A 44 -29.39 -8.93 8.83
C PHE A 44 -28.73 -7.54 8.82
N TRP A 45 -29.35 -6.54 9.46
CA TRP A 45 -28.74 -5.21 9.62
C TRP A 45 -27.54 -5.22 10.56
N ILE A 46 -27.58 -6.00 11.65
CA ILE A 46 -26.44 -6.18 12.55
C ILE A 46 -25.27 -6.83 11.83
N GLY A 47 -25.52 -7.83 10.97
CA GLY A 47 -24.48 -8.50 10.19
C GLY A 47 -23.84 -7.57 9.16
N ASN A 48 -24.66 -6.79 8.44
CA ASN A 48 -24.14 -5.80 7.49
C ASN A 48 -23.40 -4.65 8.21
N ALA A 49 -23.91 -4.16 9.34
CA ALA A 49 -23.22 -3.15 10.14
C ALA A 49 -21.88 -3.67 10.69
N ALA A 50 -21.84 -4.91 11.17
CA ALA A 50 -20.61 -5.57 11.61
C ALA A 50 -19.62 -5.72 10.45
N ALA A 51 -20.07 -6.10 9.26
CA ALA A 51 -19.21 -6.20 8.07
C ALA A 51 -18.62 -4.83 7.68
N ILE A 52 -19.40 -3.75 7.75
CA ILE A 52 -18.93 -2.39 7.50
C ILE A 52 -17.92 -1.95 8.57
N LEU A 53 -18.17 -2.26 9.84
CA LEU A 53 -17.23 -1.96 10.93
C LEU A 53 -15.91 -2.74 10.77
N VAL A 54 -15.98 -4.00 10.36
CA VAL A 54 -14.79 -4.81 10.05
C VAL A 54 -14.05 -4.23 8.84
N ALA A 55 -14.76 -3.78 7.80
CA ALA A 55 -14.13 -3.12 6.65
C ALA A 55 -13.43 -1.82 7.06
N PHE A 56 -14.08 -0.96 7.86
CA PHE A 56 -13.44 0.25 8.39
C PHE A 56 -12.31 -0.06 9.36
N ALA A 57 -12.42 -1.11 10.17
CA ALA A 57 -11.35 -1.54 11.05
C ALA A 57 -10.15 -2.06 10.24
N LEU A 58 -10.38 -2.81 9.16
CA LEU A 58 -9.32 -3.26 8.25
C LEU A 58 -8.68 -2.08 7.54
N ILE A 59 -9.46 -1.15 6.96
CA ILE A 59 -8.93 0.07 6.33
C ILE A 59 -8.14 0.91 7.35
N GLY A 60 -8.65 1.03 8.58
CA GLY A 60 -7.99 1.72 9.67
C GLY A 60 -6.69 1.04 10.09
N VAL A 61 -6.67 -0.29 10.19
CA VAL A 61 -5.46 -1.08 10.47
C VAL A 61 -4.47 -0.98 9.32
N PHE A 62 -4.89 -1.01 8.07
CA PHE A 62 -4.02 -0.81 6.91
C PHE A 62 -3.40 0.59 6.94
N ASN A 63 -4.20 1.65 7.09
CA ASN A 63 -3.68 3.02 7.15
C ASN A 63 -2.80 3.26 8.39
N THR A 64 -3.15 2.66 9.53
CA THR A 64 -2.36 2.80 10.76
C THR A 64 -1.08 1.96 10.67
N ALA A 65 -1.12 0.78 10.07
CA ALA A 65 0.06 -0.06 9.84
C ALA A 65 1.02 0.59 8.84
N ASP A 66 0.50 1.19 7.76
CA ASP A 66 1.27 2.02 6.83
C ASP A 66 1.92 3.17 7.60
N THR A 67 1.15 3.89 8.42
CA THR A 67 1.68 4.99 9.26
C THR A 67 2.63 4.52 10.37
N PHE A 68 2.53 3.30 10.88
CA PHE A 68 3.44 2.76 11.92
C PHE A 68 4.71 2.15 11.30
N LEU A 69 4.63 1.63 10.08
CA LEU A 69 5.77 1.15 9.31
C LEU A 69 6.55 2.32 8.69
N ASP A 70 5.85 3.33 8.14
CA ASP A 70 6.44 4.57 7.60
C ASP A 70 6.77 5.61 8.69
N GLY A 71 6.12 5.52 9.85
CA GLY A 71 6.24 6.48 10.96
C GLY A 71 7.61 6.53 11.62
N ASN A 72 8.55 5.68 11.19
CA ASN A 72 9.92 5.70 11.68
C ASN A 72 10.93 6.42 10.77
N GLN A 73 10.59 6.86 9.53
CA GLN A 73 11.58 7.61 8.72
C GLN A 73 11.10 8.40 7.48
N VAL A 74 9.93 8.15 6.88
CA VAL A 74 9.84 8.39 5.42
C VAL A 74 9.45 9.82 4.97
N SER A 75 8.67 10.60 5.72
CA SER A 75 8.12 11.85 5.11
C SER A 75 9.04 13.08 5.12
N GLY A 76 9.98 13.18 6.07
CA GLY A 76 10.84 14.36 6.21
C GLY A 76 12.15 14.27 5.42
N GLU A 77 12.76 13.09 5.33
CA GLU A 77 14.04 12.91 4.67
C GLU A 77 13.92 12.89 3.15
N ASP A 78 12.89 12.25 2.60
CA ASP A 78 12.63 12.27 1.15
C ASP A 78 12.38 13.69 0.64
N GLN A 79 11.55 14.47 1.34
CA GLN A 79 11.32 15.88 1.02
C GLN A 79 12.61 16.71 1.11
N MET A 80 13.50 16.39 2.06
CA MET A 80 14.79 17.05 2.19
C MET A 80 15.70 16.73 1.00
N TYR A 81 15.78 15.47 0.57
CA TYR A 81 16.59 15.09 -0.59
C TYR A 81 16.04 15.63 -1.91
N GLU A 82 14.72 15.70 -2.06
CA GLU A 82 14.08 16.38 -3.20
C GLU A 82 14.46 17.87 -3.22
N THR A 83 14.41 18.54 -2.07
CA THR A 83 14.78 19.96 -1.94
C THR A 83 16.26 20.18 -2.27
N LEU A 84 17.16 19.34 -1.73
CA LEU A 84 18.60 19.41 -1.99
C LEU A 84 18.92 19.12 -3.46
N THR A 85 18.23 18.16 -4.07
CA THR A 85 18.36 17.86 -5.50
C THR A 85 17.87 19.03 -6.35
N SER A 86 16.72 19.62 -6.01
CA SER A 86 16.20 20.81 -6.68
C SER A 86 17.16 22.00 -6.58
N ALA A 87 17.67 22.30 -5.39
CA ALA A 87 18.63 23.38 -5.16
C ALA A 87 19.92 23.18 -5.96
N THR A 88 20.49 21.96 -5.93
CA THR A 88 21.72 21.66 -6.69
C THR A 88 21.50 21.65 -8.20
N ASN A 89 20.31 21.26 -8.68
CA ASN A 89 19.97 21.35 -10.10
C ASN A 89 19.87 22.79 -10.61
N GLN A 90 19.37 23.72 -9.78
CA GLN A 90 19.36 25.15 -10.13
C GLN A 90 20.78 25.70 -10.29
N LEU A 91 21.72 25.20 -9.48
CA LEU A 91 23.12 25.64 -9.49
C LEU A 91 23.97 24.92 -10.56
N ARG A 92 23.48 23.81 -11.13
CA ARG A 92 24.23 22.97 -12.09
C ARG A 92 24.72 23.71 -13.33
N ASN A 93 24.01 24.76 -13.75
CA ASN A 93 24.36 25.53 -14.94
C ASN A 93 25.34 26.67 -14.66
N LEU A 94 25.64 26.97 -13.39
CA LEU A 94 26.56 28.05 -13.03
C LEU A 94 28.03 27.75 -13.39
N PRO A 95 28.60 26.58 -13.05
CA PRO A 95 30.01 26.35 -13.30
C PRO A 95 30.48 26.51 -14.76
N PRO A 96 29.77 26.05 -15.81
CA PRO A 96 30.21 26.27 -17.19
C PRO A 96 30.18 27.75 -17.59
N LEU A 97 29.20 28.53 -17.11
CA LEU A 97 29.14 29.98 -17.37
C LEU A 97 30.34 30.71 -16.76
N LEU A 98 30.84 30.21 -15.64
CA LEU A 98 31.92 30.82 -14.87
C LEU A 98 33.29 30.45 -15.43
N ILE A 99 33.43 29.24 -15.96
CA ILE A 99 34.60 28.83 -16.74
C ILE A 99 34.74 29.68 -18.01
N ASP A 100 33.64 29.96 -18.71
CA ASP A 100 33.65 30.76 -19.95
C ASP A 100 33.98 32.24 -19.71
N GLN A 101 33.68 32.77 -18.53
CA GLN A 101 33.93 34.17 -18.15
C GLN A 101 35.25 34.38 -17.40
N ALA A 102 35.90 33.31 -16.96
CA ALA A 102 37.12 33.38 -16.16
C ALA A 102 38.39 33.63 -16.98
N SER A 103 39.33 34.38 -16.39
CA SER A 103 40.70 34.49 -16.90
C SER A 103 41.45 33.15 -16.83
N GLU A 104 42.33 32.85 -17.79
CA GLU A 104 43.18 31.63 -17.88
C GLU A 104 43.67 31.03 -16.55
N PRO A 105 44.26 31.78 -15.59
CA PRO A 105 44.72 31.21 -14.32
C PRO A 105 43.59 30.75 -13.38
N LYS A 106 42.38 31.31 -13.52
CA LYS A 106 41.19 30.94 -12.72
C LYS A 106 40.41 29.78 -13.34
N LYS A 107 40.55 29.61 -14.66
CA LYS A 107 39.89 28.55 -15.42
C LYS A 107 40.25 27.15 -14.89
N SER A 108 41.54 26.89 -14.63
CA SER A 108 41.97 25.60 -14.09
C SER A 108 41.43 25.30 -12.69
N SER A 109 41.32 26.33 -11.84
CA SER A 109 40.74 26.20 -10.49
C SER A 109 39.24 25.92 -10.54
N LEU A 110 38.52 26.55 -11.47
CA LEU A 110 37.10 26.31 -11.68
C LEU A 110 36.86 24.92 -12.29
N GLU A 111 37.65 24.52 -13.29
CA GLU A 111 37.61 23.18 -13.86
C GLU A 111 37.87 22.10 -12.79
N SER A 112 38.83 22.32 -11.90
CA SER A 112 39.09 21.41 -10.77
C SER A 112 37.90 21.32 -9.81
N THR A 113 37.18 22.43 -9.59
CA THR A 113 35.99 22.47 -8.72
C THR A 113 34.82 21.76 -9.39
N VAL A 114 34.67 21.90 -10.71
CA VAL A 114 33.67 21.17 -11.50
C VAL A 114 33.89 19.67 -11.45
N MET A 115 35.13 19.21 -11.66
CA MET A 115 35.46 17.79 -11.55
C MET A 115 35.15 17.23 -10.15
N ALA A 116 35.37 18.02 -9.10
CA ALA A 116 35.02 17.63 -7.74
C ALA A 116 33.49 17.52 -7.53
N ILE A 117 32.71 18.42 -8.14
CA ILE A 117 31.24 18.35 -8.12
C ILE A 117 30.74 17.11 -8.89
N GLU A 118 31.31 16.80 -10.05
CA GLU A 118 30.97 15.61 -10.83
C GLU A 118 31.27 14.30 -10.07
N GLU A 119 32.39 14.24 -9.35
CA GLU A 119 32.71 13.10 -8.50
C GLU A 119 31.70 12.95 -7.35
N ILE A 120 31.27 14.05 -6.73
CA ILE A 120 30.20 14.00 -5.72
C ILE A 120 28.89 13.48 -6.32
N ASP A 121 28.54 13.90 -7.53
CA ASP A 121 27.33 13.43 -8.21
C ASP A 121 27.37 11.93 -8.45
N ARG A 122 28.52 11.40 -8.87
CA ARG A 122 28.73 9.96 -8.99
C ARG A 122 28.54 9.24 -7.65
N LEU A 123 29.13 9.76 -6.56
CA LEU A 123 29.00 9.16 -5.23
C LEU A 123 27.56 9.20 -4.69
N ILE A 124 26.82 10.28 -4.97
CA ILE A 124 25.40 10.40 -4.63
C ILE A 124 24.60 9.31 -5.33
N GLU A 125 24.82 9.10 -6.63
CA GLU A 125 24.10 8.07 -7.40
C GLU A 125 24.49 6.66 -6.97
N GLU A 126 25.76 6.42 -6.62
CA GLU A 126 26.22 5.14 -6.07
C GLU A 126 25.50 4.82 -4.74
N ILE A 127 25.44 5.79 -3.81
CA ILE A 127 24.75 5.59 -2.54
C ILE A 127 23.24 5.41 -2.73
N LYS A 128 22.61 6.19 -3.62
CA LYS A 128 21.17 5.99 -3.94
C LYS A 128 20.92 4.60 -4.51
N HIS A 129 21.76 4.14 -5.43
CA HIS A 129 21.63 2.82 -6.02
C HIS A 129 21.82 1.72 -4.96
N ASP A 130 22.78 1.90 -4.06
CA ASP A 130 23.02 0.98 -2.95
C ASP A 130 21.87 0.97 -1.91
N ILE A 131 21.21 2.12 -1.69
CA ILE A 131 19.97 2.18 -0.87
C ILE A 131 18.84 1.39 -1.55
N LEU A 132 18.69 1.53 -2.88
CA LEU A 132 17.67 0.81 -3.64
C LEU A 132 17.87 -0.71 -3.62
N ILE A 133 19.11 -1.18 -3.68
CA ILE A 133 19.42 -2.62 -3.74
C ILE A 133 19.50 -3.24 -2.34
N ASN A 134 20.26 -2.62 -1.44
CA ASN A 134 20.64 -3.21 -0.16
C ASN A 134 19.85 -2.63 1.03
N GLY A 135 18.85 -1.78 0.74
CA GLY A 135 18.04 -1.12 1.74
C GLY A 135 18.72 0.11 2.34
N GLU A 136 17.87 0.91 2.96
CA GLU A 136 18.27 2.13 3.65
C GLU A 136 18.91 1.83 5.00
N THR A 137 19.99 2.54 5.30
CA THR A 137 20.61 2.49 6.63
C THR A 137 20.93 3.91 7.09
N PRO A 138 20.93 4.19 8.41
CA PRO A 138 21.22 5.52 8.93
C PRO A 138 22.59 6.07 8.48
N ILE A 139 23.57 5.19 8.29
CA ILE A 139 24.90 5.56 7.81
C ILE A 139 24.86 6.03 6.35
N LYS A 140 24.11 5.31 5.49
CA LYS A 140 23.94 5.71 4.07
C LYS A 140 23.22 7.05 3.96
N GLN A 141 22.18 7.27 4.77
CA GLN A 141 21.49 8.57 4.85
C GLN A 141 22.45 9.68 5.29
N GLN A 142 23.19 9.48 6.39
CA GLN A 142 24.15 10.48 6.88
C GLN A 142 25.22 10.81 5.82
N ASN A 143 25.72 9.80 5.11
CA ASN A 143 26.67 9.99 4.01
C ASN A 143 26.05 10.77 2.86
N LEU A 144 24.81 10.45 2.47
CA LEU A 144 24.08 11.17 1.42
C LEU A 144 23.89 12.64 1.79
N LYS A 145 23.47 12.95 3.02
CA LYS A 145 23.37 14.33 3.53
C LYS A 145 24.70 15.08 3.47
N ARG A 146 25.77 14.41 3.87
CA ARG A 146 27.13 14.98 3.82
C ARG A 146 27.54 15.29 2.39
N LEU A 147 27.29 14.39 1.43
CA LEU A 147 27.61 14.63 0.02
C LEU A 147 26.84 15.82 -0.56
N TYR A 148 25.53 15.91 -0.30
CA TYR A 148 24.74 17.09 -0.72
C TYR A 148 25.23 18.38 -0.06
N ALA A 149 25.61 18.34 1.22
CA ALA A 149 26.17 19.50 1.92
C ALA A 149 27.51 19.94 1.29
N THR A 150 28.42 19.00 1.01
CA THR A 150 29.69 19.30 0.31
C THR A 150 29.43 19.86 -1.09
N LYS A 151 28.46 19.31 -1.83
CA LYS A 151 28.09 19.82 -3.15
C LYS A 151 27.64 21.29 -3.08
N LEU A 152 26.81 21.63 -2.11
CA LEU A 152 26.35 23.00 -1.89
C LEU A 152 27.47 23.93 -1.44
N ASP A 153 28.41 23.45 -0.63
CA ASP A 153 29.58 24.23 -0.20
C ASP A 153 30.48 24.58 -1.39
N PHE A 154 30.69 23.64 -2.33
CA PHE A 154 31.39 23.96 -3.57
C PHE A 154 30.67 25.01 -4.42
N TYR A 155 29.34 24.91 -4.58
CA TYR A 155 28.60 25.95 -5.30
C TYR A 155 28.68 27.32 -4.60
N LYS A 156 28.64 27.33 -3.26
CA LYS A 156 28.80 28.54 -2.47
C LYS A 156 30.19 29.14 -2.65
N ASP A 157 31.25 28.34 -2.59
CA ASP A 157 32.61 28.81 -2.82
C ASP A 157 32.78 29.37 -4.23
N LEU A 158 32.15 28.75 -5.21
CA LEU A 158 32.19 29.18 -6.60
C LEU A 158 31.51 30.55 -6.77
N LEU A 159 30.36 30.78 -6.12
CA LEU A 159 29.65 32.06 -6.10
C LEU A 159 30.41 33.16 -5.33
N LEU A 160 30.89 32.85 -4.12
CA LEU A 160 31.57 33.83 -3.25
C LEU A 160 32.95 34.25 -3.78
N ASN A 161 33.64 33.38 -4.51
CA ASN A 161 34.90 33.71 -5.17
C ASN A 161 34.68 34.61 -6.40
N GLU A 162 33.45 34.69 -6.92
CA GLU A 162 33.07 35.59 -8.01
C GLU A 162 32.86 37.03 -7.50
N ASP A 163 32.07 37.19 -6.42
CA ASP A 163 31.69 38.50 -5.87
C ASP A 163 32.88 39.29 -5.29
N ASN A 164 33.87 38.61 -4.71
CA ASN A 164 35.00 39.25 -4.03
C ASN A 164 36.03 39.91 -4.98
N GLN A 165 35.83 39.87 -6.30
CA GLN A 165 36.77 40.44 -7.28
C GLN A 165 36.14 41.33 -8.36
N SER A 166 34.94 41.87 -8.07
CA SER A 166 34.35 42.99 -8.84
C SER A 166 34.79 44.36 -8.34
#